data_AF-A0AA37SAA8-F1
#
_entry.id   AF-A0AA37SAA8-F1
#
_cell.length_a   1.000
_cell.length_b   1.000
_cell.length_c   1.000
_cell.angle_alpha   90.00
_cell.angle_beta   90.00
_cell.angle_gamma   90.00
#
_symmetry.space_group_name_H-M   'P 1'
#
loop_
_entity.id
_entity.type
_entity.pdbx_description
1 polymer ?
#
loop_
_entity_poly.entity_id
_entity_poly.type
_entity_poly.pdbx_seq_one_letter_code
_entity_poly.pdbx_strand_id
1 'polypeptide(L)'
;MSNEFVVLHYQDGSSDKIWAINKVANADNSHTVWFGRRGTKLQSKKVGYKTWSALMQSKLDKGYREVENVTIDVENNVVVPFLQATEESEELPDALWYRVSNQVPVNVIRDYLNITIQLVSEHSNEELERLIQLPTYKALYAGKKSGGADYTEGPLALLLLFGLRRYLNDVAGSPLSTEIMQIANDGSELLPERFADIEDYVRSYAIGLFEHNGWFGNRTSGDWKEYVDGVAGQHNLSHYTSVTGIKPLAIAMGCIDAPIDLTVIRTETKAAFF
;
A
#
# COMPACT_ATOMS: atom_id res chain seq x y z
N MET A 1 -10.58 8.92 -14.92
CA MET A 1 -11.51 8.36 -15.93
C MET A 1 -12.93 8.36 -15.36
N SER A 2 -13.94 8.83 -16.10
CA SER A 2 -15.34 8.82 -15.64
C SER A 2 -15.94 7.42 -15.72
N ASN A 3 -16.78 7.01 -14.76
CA ASN A 3 -17.50 5.73 -14.84
C ASN A 3 -18.27 5.64 -16.15
N GLU A 4 -17.89 4.70 -17.00
CA GLU A 4 -18.57 4.44 -18.27
C GLU A 4 -19.94 3.80 -18.04
N PHE A 5 -20.24 3.32 -16.83
CA PHE A 5 -21.51 2.72 -16.49
C PHE A 5 -22.37 3.64 -15.63
N VAL A 6 -23.68 3.48 -15.77
CA VAL A 6 -24.66 3.90 -14.75
C VAL A 6 -25.27 2.64 -14.18
N VAL A 7 -25.29 2.52 -12.85
CA VAL A 7 -25.92 1.41 -12.15
C VAL A 7 -27.06 1.96 -11.31
N LEU A 8 -28.24 1.37 -11.46
CA LEU A 8 -29.46 1.75 -10.78
C LEU A 8 -29.99 0.57 -9.96
N HIS A 9 -30.57 0.89 -8.80
CA HIS A 9 -31.19 -0.05 -7.89
C HIS A 9 -32.66 0.32 -7.66
N TYR A 10 -33.51 -0.70 -7.62
CA TYR A 10 -34.91 -0.57 -7.26
C TYR A 10 -35.23 -1.56 -6.15
N GLN A 11 -35.81 -1.05 -5.07
CA GLN A 11 -36.30 -1.84 -3.97
C GLN A 11 -37.73 -1.44 -3.61
N ASP A 12 -38.65 -2.41 -3.70
CA ASP A 12 -40.03 -2.26 -3.26
C ASP A 12 -40.60 -3.63 -2.85
N GLY A 13 -41.01 -3.75 -1.58
CA GLY A 13 -41.43 -5.02 -0.99
C GLY A 13 -40.42 -6.15 -1.18
N SER A 14 -40.82 -7.19 -1.91
CA SER A 14 -39.96 -8.35 -2.25
C SER A 14 -39.11 -8.16 -3.51
N SER A 15 -39.28 -7.06 -4.24
CA SER A 15 -38.47 -6.74 -5.42
C SER A 15 -37.17 -6.06 -5.02
N ASP A 16 -36.04 -6.64 -5.40
CA ASP A 16 -34.70 -6.09 -5.21
C ASP A 16 -33.91 -6.25 -6.52
N LYS A 17 -33.93 -5.22 -7.37
CA LYS A 17 -33.50 -5.29 -8.78
C LYS A 17 -32.36 -4.33 -9.06
N ILE A 18 -31.40 -4.80 -9.85
CA ILE A 18 -30.36 -3.98 -10.45
C ILE A 18 -30.69 -3.79 -11.92
N TRP A 19 -30.42 -2.59 -12.41
CA TRP A 19 -30.36 -2.28 -13.82
C TRP A 19 -29.13 -1.40 -14.08
N ALA A 20 -28.30 -1.74 -15.07
CA ALA A 20 -27.14 -0.96 -15.44
C ALA A 20 -27.04 -0.79 -16.95
N ILE A 21 -26.32 0.24 -17.39
CA ILE A 21 -26.12 0.57 -18.80
C ILE A 21 -24.71 1.12 -19.01
N ASN A 22 -24.08 0.76 -20.13
CA ASN A 22 -22.87 1.41 -20.60
C ASN A 22 -23.23 2.71 -21.35
N LYS A 23 -22.67 3.85 -20.90
CA LYS A 23 -22.81 5.19 -21.50
C LYS A 23 -22.18 5.24 -22.89
N VAL A 24 -21.16 4.43 -23.14
CA VAL A 24 -20.51 4.27 -24.44
C VAL A 24 -21.37 3.39 -25.32
N ALA A 25 -21.65 3.85 -26.54
CA ALA A 25 -22.39 3.08 -27.52
C ALA A 25 -21.49 1.98 -28.12
N ASN A 26 -22.08 0.83 -28.42
CA ASN A 26 -21.46 -0.22 -29.22
C ASN A 26 -21.23 0.27 -30.66
N ALA A 27 -20.41 -0.45 -31.43
CA ALA A 27 -20.12 -0.13 -32.84
C ALA A 27 -21.36 -0.02 -33.75
N ASP A 28 -22.48 -0.64 -33.36
CA ASP A 28 -23.77 -0.60 -34.07
C ASP A 28 -24.70 0.52 -33.55
N ASN A 29 -24.17 1.50 -32.79
CA ASN A 29 -24.90 2.56 -32.09
C ASN A 29 -25.96 2.07 -31.09
N SER A 30 -25.93 0.79 -30.68
CA SER A 30 -26.74 0.29 -29.57
C SER A 30 -26.06 0.49 -28.22
N HIS A 31 -26.82 0.43 -27.13
CA HIS A 31 -26.25 0.34 -25.78
C HIS A 31 -26.48 -1.05 -25.19
N THR A 32 -25.49 -1.55 -24.46
CA THR A 32 -25.65 -2.79 -23.68
C THR A 32 -26.21 -2.45 -22.31
N VAL A 33 -27.24 -3.18 -21.90
CA VAL A 33 -27.87 -3.07 -20.57
C VAL A 33 -27.74 -4.38 -19.82
N TRP A 34 -27.54 -4.29 -18.52
CA TRP A 34 -27.51 -5.41 -17.58
C TRP A 34 -28.68 -5.30 -16.62
N PHE A 35 -29.33 -6.40 -16.28
CA PHE A 35 -30.46 -6.39 -15.36
C PHE A 35 -30.64 -7.74 -14.65
N GLY A 36 -31.16 -7.69 -13.42
CA GLY A 36 -31.36 -8.89 -12.62
C GLY A 36 -31.65 -8.58 -11.17
N ARG A 37 -31.66 -9.64 -10.33
CA ARG A 37 -31.78 -9.48 -8.88
C ARG A 37 -30.43 -9.07 -8.30
N ARG A 38 -30.43 -8.20 -7.29
CA ARG A 38 -29.20 -7.80 -6.58
C ARG A 38 -28.50 -9.04 -5.97
N GLY A 39 -27.17 -9.07 -6.05
CA GLY A 39 -26.35 -10.18 -5.56
C GLY A 39 -26.34 -11.44 -6.44
N THR A 40 -26.88 -11.36 -7.66
CA THR A 40 -26.91 -12.49 -8.62
C THR A 40 -26.26 -12.11 -9.95
N LYS A 41 -25.89 -13.12 -10.75
CA LYS A 41 -25.44 -12.90 -12.13
C LYS A 41 -26.55 -12.27 -12.95
N LEU A 42 -26.25 -11.11 -13.53
CA LEU A 42 -27.16 -10.31 -14.33
C LEU A 42 -27.30 -10.90 -15.73
N GLN A 43 -28.46 -10.65 -16.35
CA GLN A 43 -28.66 -10.85 -17.77
C GLN A 43 -28.24 -9.58 -18.52
N SER A 44 -27.69 -9.73 -19.71
CA SER A 44 -27.33 -8.61 -20.57
C SER A 44 -28.09 -8.64 -21.89
N LYS A 45 -28.37 -7.45 -22.43
CA LYS A 45 -29.06 -7.29 -23.71
C LYS A 45 -28.61 -6.01 -24.42
N LYS A 46 -28.51 -6.04 -25.75
CA LYS A 46 -28.33 -4.83 -26.57
C LYS A 46 -29.66 -4.14 -26.84
N VAL A 47 -29.68 -2.81 -26.71
CA VAL A 47 -30.85 -1.96 -26.95
C VAL A 47 -30.45 -0.87 -27.94
N GLY A 48 -31.04 -0.89 -29.14
CA GLY A 48 -30.87 0.17 -30.14
C GLY A 48 -31.89 1.30 -29.98
N TYR A 49 -31.69 2.38 -30.74
CA TYR A 49 -32.65 3.47 -31.00
C TYR A 49 -32.89 4.52 -29.89
N LYS A 50 -32.25 4.41 -28.72
CA LYS A 50 -32.38 5.39 -27.63
C LYS A 50 -31.02 5.71 -27.03
N THR A 51 -30.79 6.96 -26.64
CA THR A 51 -29.60 7.36 -25.91
C THR A 51 -29.59 6.69 -24.52
N TRP A 52 -28.39 6.44 -23.98
CA TRP A 52 -28.25 5.92 -22.62
C TRP A 52 -28.99 6.79 -21.58
N SER A 53 -28.97 8.11 -21.75
CA SER A 53 -29.61 9.07 -20.84
C SER A 53 -31.13 8.93 -20.83
N ALA A 54 -31.77 8.71 -21.98
CA ALA A 54 -33.21 8.49 -22.07
C ALA A 54 -33.62 7.14 -21.44
N LEU A 55 -32.78 6.11 -21.58
CA LEU A 55 -33.01 4.80 -20.95
C LEU A 55 -32.86 4.88 -19.42
N MET A 56 -31.87 5.60 -18.93
CA MET A 56 -31.67 5.89 -17.51
C MET A 56 -32.86 6.67 -16.94
N GLN A 57 -33.28 7.76 -17.56
CA GLN A 57 -34.40 8.56 -17.07
C GLN A 57 -35.68 7.74 -16.95
N SER A 58 -35.98 6.89 -17.94
CA SER A 58 -37.14 5.99 -17.90
C SER A 58 -37.11 4.99 -16.73
N LYS A 59 -35.94 4.69 -16.16
CA LYS A 59 -35.78 3.87 -14.96
C LYS A 59 -35.94 4.69 -13.69
N LEU A 60 -35.36 5.90 -13.65
CA LEU A 60 -35.55 6.84 -12.54
C LEU A 60 -37.04 7.15 -12.34
N ASP A 61 -37.78 7.39 -13.43
CA ASP A 61 -39.23 7.63 -13.40
C ASP A 61 -40.03 6.45 -12.82
N LYS A 62 -39.45 5.24 -12.82
CA LYS A 62 -40.03 4.01 -12.24
C LYS A 62 -39.61 3.78 -10.79
N GLY A 63 -38.92 4.74 -10.17
CA GLY A 63 -38.48 4.68 -8.79
C GLY A 63 -37.12 3.99 -8.58
N TYR A 64 -36.36 3.73 -9.66
CA TYR A 64 -34.97 3.32 -9.50
C TYR A 64 -34.15 4.50 -8.96
N ARG A 65 -33.13 4.21 -8.16
CA ARG A 65 -32.16 5.18 -7.65
C ARG A 65 -30.78 4.81 -8.16
N GLU A 66 -29.96 5.82 -8.43
CA GLU A 66 -28.57 5.58 -8.79
C GLU A 66 -27.80 5.00 -7.60
N VAL A 67 -26.94 4.03 -7.89
CA VAL A 67 -26.01 3.47 -6.92
C VAL A 67 -24.64 4.02 -7.25
N GLU A 68 -24.11 4.80 -6.33
CA GLU A 68 -22.78 5.39 -6.46
C GLU A 68 -21.70 4.33 -6.23
N ASN A 69 -20.49 4.59 -6.73
CA ASN A 69 -19.29 3.78 -6.50
C ASN A 69 -19.43 2.30 -6.90
N VAL A 70 -20.24 2.00 -7.93
CA VAL A 70 -20.40 0.67 -8.53
C VAL A 70 -20.34 0.72 -10.06
N THR A 71 -19.88 -0.37 -10.67
CA THR A 71 -19.79 -0.59 -12.12
C THR A 71 -20.16 -2.03 -12.46
N ILE A 72 -20.03 -2.43 -13.74
CA ILE A 72 -20.32 -3.78 -14.21
C ILE A 72 -19.04 -4.47 -14.66
N ASP A 73 -18.78 -5.65 -14.08
CA ASP A 73 -17.87 -6.63 -14.68
C ASP A 73 -18.59 -7.29 -15.86
N VAL A 74 -18.16 -6.94 -17.07
CA VAL A 74 -18.78 -7.38 -18.33
C VAL A 74 -18.56 -8.87 -18.58
N GLU A 75 -17.43 -9.44 -18.17
CA GLU A 75 -17.11 -10.85 -18.35
C GLU A 75 -17.99 -11.73 -17.48
N ASN A 76 -18.15 -11.33 -16.21
CA ASN A 76 -18.89 -12.11 -15.23
C ASN A 76 -20.38 -11.71 -15.13
N ASN A 77 -20.78 -10.60 -15.75
CA ASN A 77 -22.12 -9.99 -15.69
C ASN A 77 -22.58 -9.76 -14.24
N VAL A 78 -21.73 -9.15 -13.42
CA VAL A 78 -22.03 -8.84 -12.02
C VAL A 78 -21.76 -7.36 -11.72
N VAL A 79 -22.45 -6.83 -10.73
CA VAL A 79 -22.13 -5.50 -10.18
C VAL A 79 -20.88 -5.63 -9.32
N VAL A 80 -19.90 -4.79 -9.58
CA VAL A 80 -18.67 -4.69 -8.79
C VAL A 80 -18.50 -3.26 -8.32
N PRO A 81 -17.74 -2.98 -7.25
CA PRO A 81 -17.39 -1.62 -6.88
C PRO A 81 -16.73 -0.90 -8.07
N PHE A 82 -17.20 0.30 -8.37
CA PHE A 82 -16.49 1.22 -9.25
C PHE A 82 -15.37 1.76 -8.37
N LEU A 83 -14.22 1.12 -8.50
CA LEU A 83 -12.97 1.76 -8.21
C LEU A 83 -12.93 2.94 -9.18
N GLN A 84 -13.44 4.10 -8.76
CA GLN A 84 -12.78 5.33 -9.17
C GLN A 84 -11.31 5.03 -8.87
N ALA A 85 -10.47 5.08 -9.89
CA ALA A 85 -9.14 5.57 -9.64
C ALA A 85 -9.39 6.88 -8.91
N THR A 86 -9.42 6.82 -7.58
CA THR A 86 -9.24 7.95 -6.70
C THR A 86 -8.10 8.72 -7.33
N GLU A 87 -8.30 10.02 -7.49
CA GLU A 87 -7.22 10.93 -7.86
C GLU A 87 -6.03 10.62 -6.96
N GLU A 88 -5.11 9.86 -7.54
CA GLU A 88 -3.94 9.12 -7.05
C GLU A 88 -3.89 7.81 -7.86
N SER A 89 -3.87 7.95 -9.20
CA SER A 89 -2.83 7.24 -9.92
C SER A 89 -1.52 7.99 -9.65
N GLU A 90 -1.05 7.95 -8.41
CA GLU A 90 0.37 7.66 -8.29
C GLU A 90 0.45 6.25 -8.86
N GLU A 91 0.94 6.10 -10.10
CA GLU A 91 1.62 4.86 -10.43
C GLU A 91 2.59 4.67 -9.27
N LEU A 92 2.25 3.75 -8.37
CA LEU A 92 3.09 3.44 -7.23
C LEU A 92 4.47 3.19 -7.83
N PRO A 93 5.48 4.00 -7.49
CA PRO A 93 6.78 3.86 -8.12
C PRO A 93 7.25 2.42 -7.90
N ASP A 94 7.53 1.67 -8.96
CA ASP A 94 7.84 0.23 -8.92
C ASP A 94 8.94 -0.10 -7.90
N ALA A 95 9.82 0.88 -7.60
CA ALA A 95 10.84 0.75 -6.58
C ALA A 95 11.25 2.07 -5.91
N LEU A 96 11.86 1.95 -4.73
CA LEU A 96 12.77 2.97 -4.21
C LEU A 96 14.17 2.73 -4.75
N TRP A 97 14.77 3.73 -5.37
CA TRP A 97 16.16 3.74 -5.78
C TRP A 97 17.03 4.32 -4.70
N TYR A 98 18.16 3.67 -4.42
CA TYR A 98 19.16 4.18 -3.49
C TYR A 98 20.50 4.41 -4.17
N ARG A 99 21.22 5.40 -3.65
CA ARG A 99 22.62 5.66 -4.00
C ARG A 99 23.38 6.09 -2.76
N VAL A 100 24.43 5.32 -2.44
CA VAL A 100 25.40 5.61 -1.39
C VAL A 100 26.64 6.26 -2.01
N SER A 101 27.14 7.30 -1.37
CA SER A 101 28.35 8.02 -1.77
C SER A 101 29.54 7.06 -1.89
N ASN A 102 30.37 7.28 -2.90
CA ASN A 102 31.60 6.53 -3.08
C ASN A 102 32.59 6.69 -1.92
N GLN A 103 32.44 7.76 -1.13
CA GLN A 103 33.24 8.03 0.07
C GLN A 103 32.94 7.06 1.22
N VAL A 104 31.74 6.46 1.27
CA VAL A 104 31.36 5.52 2.33
C VAL A 104 32.09 4.19 2.12
N PRO A 105 32.94 3.74 3.05
CA PRO A 105 33.60 2.44 2.94
C PRO A 105 32.58 1.29 3.02
N VAL A 106 32.78 0.23 2.22
CA VAL A 106 31.85 -0.92 2.18
C VAL A 106 31.75 -1.63 3.54
N ASN A 107 32.82 -1.62 4.34
CA ASN A 107 32.79 -2.18 5.69
C ASN A 107 31.82 -1.45 6.62
N VAL A 108 31.64 -0.13 6.47
CA VAL A 108 30.66 0.63 7.28
C VAL A 108 29.23 0.17 7.00
N ILE A 109 28.91 -0.09 5.72
CA ILE A 109 27.62 -0.68 5.34
C ILE A 109 27.48 -2.08 5.95
N ARG A 110 28.52 -2.91 5.89
CA ARG A 110 28.49 -4.26 6.49
C ARG A 110 28.36 -4.24 8.01
N ASP A 111 28.99 -3.28 8.68
CA ASP A 111 28.89 -3.12 10.13
C ASP A 111 27.44 -2.81 10.53
N TYR A 112 26.76 -1.92 9.82
CA TYR A 112 25.32 -1.71 9.96
C TYR A 112 24.53 -3.01 9.75
N LEU A 113 24.73 -3.70 8.63
CA LEU A 113 23.98 -4.93 8.33
C LEU A 113 24.17 -6.02 9.40
N ASN A 114 25.37 -6.14 9.97
CA ASN A 114 25.67 -7.09 11.03
C ASN A 114 24.97 -6.71 12.36
N ILE A 115 24.98 -5.42 12.71
CA ILE A 115 24.23 -4.90 13.87
C ILE A 115 22.74 -5.14 13.69
N THR A 116 22.19 -4.85 12.50
CA THR A 116 20.79 -5.08 12.18
C THR A 116 20.41 -6.56 12.30
N ILE A 117 21.23 -7.49 11.79
CA ILE A 117 20.99 -8.93 11.97
C ILE A 117 20.87 -9.28 13.46
N GLN A 118 21.83 -8.81 14.28
CA GLN A 118 21.83 -9.11 15.71
C GLN A 118 20.55 -8.60 16.37
N LEU A 119 20.22 -7.33 16.18
CA LEU A 119 19.06 -6.70 16.82
C LEU A 119 17.72 -7.27 16.34
N VAL A 120 17.59 -7.57 15.04
CA VAL A 120 16.38 -8.21 14.51
C VAL A 120 16.25 -9.65 15.01
N SER A 121 17.36 -10.39 15.16
CA SER A 121 17.33 -11.75 15.72
C SER A 121 16.84 -11.81 17.17
N GLU A 122 17.14 -10.77 17.97
CA GLU A 122 16.65 -10.62 19.34
C GLU A 122 15.14 -10.35 19.38
N HIS A 123 14.58 -9.79 18.30
CA HIS A 123 13.15 -9.46 18.19
C HIS A 123 12.33 -10.59 17.56
N SER A 124 12.74 -11.11 16.40
CA SER A 124 12.07 -12.18 15.67
C SER A 124 12.99 -12.86 14.67
N ASN A 125 13.20 -14.18 14.84
CA ASN A 125 13.97 -14.99 13.89
C ASN A 125 13.29 -15.11 12.52
N GLU A 126 11.95 -15.09 12.47
CA GLU A 126 11.21 -15.15 11.21
C GLU A 126 11.43 -13.88 10.37
N GLU A 127 11.46 -12.72 11.04
CA GLU A 127 11.76 -11.44 10.41
C GLU A 127 13.22 -11.36 9.93
N LEU A 128 14.15 -11.93 10.71
CA LEU A 128 15.54 -12.07 10.29
C LEU A 128 15.67 -12.93 9.03
N GLU A 129 15.00 -14.09 9.00
CA GLU A 129 15.02 -14.98 7.84
C GLU A 129 14.50 -14.29 6.59
N ARG A 130 13.43 -13.50 6.70
CA ARG A 130 12.92 -12.68 5.59
C ARG A 130 13.94 -11.62 5.18
N LEU A 131 14.50 -10.88 6.13
CA LEU A 131 15.46 -9.80 5.90
C LEU A 131 16.68 -10.25 5.11
N ILE A 132 17.33 -11.35 5.49
CA ILE A 132 18.55 -11.82 4.82
C ILE A 132 18.28 -12.35 3.41
N GLN A 133 17.03 -12.69 3.09
CA GLN A 133 16.65 -13.16 1.77
C GLN A 133 16.36 -12.02 0.79
N LEU A 134 16.15 -10.79 1.27
CA LEU A 134 15.83 -9.65 0.43
C LEU A 134 16.92 -9.39 -0.63
N PRO A 135 16.54 -9.21 -1.90
CA PRO A 135 17.44 -8.74 -2.95
C PRO A 135 18.26 -7.51 -2.54
N THR A 136 17.63 -6.52 -1.91
CA THR A 136 18.27 -5.29 -1.44
C THR A 136 19.33 -5.58 -0.37
N TYR A 137 19.02 -6.46 0.60
CA TYR A 137 19.98 -6.88 1.62
C TYR A 137 21.21 -7.54 0.98
N LYS A 138 20.99 -8.52 0.10
CA LYS A 138 22.06 -9.25 -0.59
C LYS A 138 22.94 -8.31 -1.43
N ALA A 139 22.34 -7.33 -2.11
CA ALA A 139 23.04 -6.32 -2.88
C ALA A 139 23.97 -5.46 -2.01
N LEU A 140 23.45 -4.92 -0.90
CA LEU A 140 24.22 -4.11 0.04
C LEU A 140 25.35 -4.92 0.70
N TYR A 141 25.07 -6.17 1.11
CA TYR A 141 26.07 -7.06 1.70
C TYR A 141 27.22 -7.39 0.74
N ALA A 142 26.89 -7.57 -0.55
CA ALA A 142 27.86 -7.73 -1.64
C ALA A 142 28.67 -6.45 -1.95
N GLY A 143 28.32 -5.32 -1.32
CA GLY A 143 29.02 -4.05 -1.46
C GLY A 143 28.52 -3.17 -2.60
N LYS A 144 27.33 -3.45 -3.16
CA LYS A 144 26.70 -2.55 -4.12
C LYS A 144 26.30 -1.26 -3.40
N LYS A 145 26.66 -0.12 -4.00
CA LYS A 145 26.36 1.22 -3.48
C LYS A 145 25.18 1.89 -4.17
N SER A 146 24.55 1.21 -5.12
CA SER A 146 23.35 1.70 -5.78
C SER A 146 22.50 0.53 -6.24
N GLY A 147 21.19 0.70 -6.21
CA GLY A 147 20.21 -0.31 -6.61
C GLY A 147 18.79 0.18 -6.39
N GLY A 148 17.84 -0.72 -6.56
CA GLY A 148 16.43 -0.52 -6.24
C GLY A 148 15.99 -1.47 -5.13
N ALA A 149 14.97 -1.07 -4.37
CA ALA A 149 14.19 -1.89 -3.48
C ALA A 149 12.75 -1.92 -3.99
N ASP A 150 12.35 -3.04 -4.55
CA ASP A 150 11.03 -3.25 -5.14
C ASP A 150 9.97 -3.35 -4.02
N TYR A 151 8.76 -2.83 -4.23
CA TYR A 151 7.68 -2.93 -3.24
C TYR A 151 7.35 -4.38 -2.86
N THR A 152 7.59 -5.34 -3.76
CA THR A 152 7.45 -6.77 -3.49
C THR A 152 8.41 -7.30 -2.41
N GLU A 153 9.51 -6.60 -2.12
CA GLU A 153 10.42 -6.92 -1.01
C GLU A 153 9.82 -6.59 0.37
N GLY A 154 8.70 -5.85 0.41
CA GLY A 154 7.95 -5.55 1.62
C GLY A 154 8.60 -4.54 2.55
N PRO A 155 7.92 -4.20 3.67
CA PRO A 155 8.34 -3.10 4.54
C PRO A 155 9.73 -3.26 5.16
N LEU A 156 10.27 -4.47 5.25
CA LEU A 156 11.65 -4.69 5.69
C LEU A 156 12.69 -4.04 4.76
N ALA A 157 12.46 -4.01 3.44
CA ALA A 157 13.38 -3.36 2.51
C ALA A 157 13.38 -1.84 2.71
N LEU A 158 12.19 -1.25 2.92
CA LEU A 158 12.03 0.16 3.27
C LEU A 158 12.79 0.49 4.57
N LEU A 159 12.58 -0.29 5.64
CA LEU A 159 13.27 -0.09 6.91
C LEU A 159 14.79 -0.25 6.78
N LEU A 160 15.24 -1.21 5.98
CA LEU A 160 16.67 -1.44 5.74
C LEU A 160 17.34 -0.22 5.11
N LEU A 161 16.73 0.36 4.07
CA LEU A 161 17.25 1.56 3.41
C LEU A 161 17.17 2.77 4.34
N PHE A 162 16.04 2.95 5.03
CA PHE A 162 15.83 4.06 5.95
C PHE A 162 16.83 4.05 7.11
N GLY A 163 16.99 2.89 7.76
CA GLY A 163 17.93 2.70 8.87
C GLY A 163 19.38 2.84 8.43
N LEU A 164 19.76 2.35 7.24
CA LEU A 164 21.10 2.55 6.70
C LEU A 164 21.39 4.04 6.46
N ARG A 165 20.46 4.79 5.84
CA ARG A 165 20.62 6.23 5.62
C ARG A 165 20.86 6.96 6.94
N ARG A 166 20.05 6.65 7.96
CA ARG A 166 20.20 7.22 9.30
C ARG A 166 21.54 6.87 9.93
N TYR A 167 21.90 5.60 9.96
CA TYR A 167 23.18 5.13 10.52
C TYR A 167 24.38 5.82 9.86
N LEU A 168 24.36 5.93 8.53
CA LEU A 168 25.43 6.61 7.81
C LEU A 168 25.51 8.08 8.22
N ASN A 169 24.38 8.79 8.30
CA ASN A 169 24.34 10.19 8.69
C ASN A 169 24.89 10.40 10.11
N ASP A 170 24.62 9.47 11.03
CA ASP A 170 25.14 9.51 12.41
C ASP A 170 26.65 9.23 12.46
N VAL A 171 27.14 8.20 11.73
CA VAL A 171 28.57 7.82 11.70
C VAL A 171 29.43 8.85 10.98
N ALA A 172 28.91 9.52 9.95
CA ALA A 172 29.68 10.47 9.17
C ALA A 172 29.99 11.77 9.94
N GLY A 173 29.26 12.09 11.01
CA GLY A 173 29.56 13.19 11.93
C GLY A 173 29.89 14.54 11.28
N SER A 174 29.48 14.79 10.04
CA SER A 174 30.04 15.87 9.22
C SER A 174 29.02 16.98 8.95
N PRO A 175 29.38 18.26 9.20
CA PRO A 175 28.57 19.43 8.86
C PRO A 175 28.53 19.73 7.35
N LEU A 176 28.92 18.77 6.52
CA LEU A 176 28.88 18.91 5.06
C LEU A 176 27.47 18.56 4.59
N SER A 177 26.85 19.54 3.94
CA SER A 177 25.52 19.57 3.35
C SER A 177 25.27 18.56 2.21
N THR A 178 25.98 17.43 2.20
CA THR A 178 25.89 16.39 1.17
C THR A 178 25.38 15.11 1.81
N GLU A 179 24.11 14.81 1.57
CA GLU A 179 23.47 13.55 1.92
C GLU A 179 24.30 12.38 1.34
N ILE A 180 24.93 11.60 2.21
CA ILE A 180 25.83 10.50 1.83
C ILE A 180 25.09 9.26 1.34
N MET A 181 23.78 9.20 1.55
CA MET A 181 22.89 8.21 0.97
C MET A 181 21.58 8.88 0.56
N GLN A 182 21.26 8.83 -0.72
CA GLN A 182 20.00 9.31 -1.26
C GLN A 182 19.08 8.13 -1.53
N ILE A 183 17.79 8.30 -1.22
CA ILE A 183 16.73 7.33 -1.52
C ILE A 183 15.61 8.12 -2.20
N ALA A 184 15.20 7.70 -3.38
CA ALA A 184 14.15 8.35 -4.15
C ALA A 184 13.23 7.34 -4.81
N ASN A 185 12.00 7.74 -5.07
CA ASN A 185 11.06 6.96 -5.87
C ASN A 185 11.27 7.19 -7.39
N ASP A 186 10.52 6.51 -8.26
CA ASP A 186 10.62 6.69 -9.72
C ASP A 186 10.27 8.12 -10.18
N GLY A 187 9.43 8.81 -9.41
CA GLY A 187 9.13 10.24 -9.59
C GLY A 187 10.30 11.16 -9.25
N SER A 188 11.45 10.62 -8.84
CA SER A 188 12.60 11.37 -8.32
C SER A 188 12.31 12.16 -7.04
N GLU A 189 11.25 11.80 -6.33
CA GLU A 189 10.92 12.37 -5.03
C GLU A 189 11.72 11.65 -3.95
N LEU A 190 12.34 12.43 -3.06
CA LEU A 190 13.17 11.88 -1.99
C LEU A 190 12.31 11.22 -0.91
N LEU A 191 12.78 10.10 -0.39
CA LEU A 191 12.15 9.44 0.76
C LEU A 191 12.17 10.40 1.96
N PRO A 192 11.04 10.60 2.66
CA PRO A 192 10.96 11.48 3.84
C PRO A 192 12.02 11.14 4.89
N GLU A 193 12.59 12.15 5.55
CA GLU A 193 13.62 11.96 6.58
C GLU A 193 13.06 11.45 7.91
N ARG A 194 11.80 11.78 8.21
CA ARG A 194 11.15 11.44 9.48
C ARG A 194 10.39 10.13 9.32
N PHE A 195 10.58 9.23 10.28
CA PHE A 195 9.91 7.93 10.29
C PHE A 195 8.38 8.03 10.39
N ALA A 196 7.85 9.10 10.98
CA ALA A 196 6.40 9.32 11.02
C ALA A 196 5.81 9.63 9.63
N ASP A 197 6.64 10.13 8.72
CA ASP A 197 6.21 10.66 7.43
C ASP A 197 6.35 9.59 6.32
N ILE A 198 6.70 8.33 6.65
CA ILE A 198 6.82 7.20 5.69
C ILE A 198 5.62 6.25 5.74
N GLU A 199 4.48 6.66 6.32
CA GLU A 199 3.31 5.78 6.49
C GLU A 199 2.78 5.22 5.16
N ASP A 200 2.70 6.07 4.14
CA ASP A 200 2.21 5.65 2.83
C ASP A 200 3.18 4.67 2.16
N TYR A 201 4.49 4.87 2.31
CA TYR A 201 5.49 3.89 1.86
C TYR A 201 5.36 2.55 2.57
N VAL A 202 5.19 2.54 3.91
CA VAL A 202 4.97 1.30 4.67
C VAL A 202 3.77 0.55 4.12
N ARG A 203 2.67 1.26 3.84
CA ARG A 203 1.46 0.67 3.26
C ARG A 203 1.70 0.13 1.86
N SER A 204 2.36 0.89 0.98
CA SER A 204 2.64 0.49 -0.39
C SER A 204 3.55 -0.74 -0.47
N TYR A 205 4.61 -0.79 0.34
CA TYR A 205 5.46 -1.98 0.46
C TYR A 205 4.68 -3.19 1.00
N ALA A 206 3.78 -3.00 1.97
CA ALA A 206 2.94 -4.10 2.46
C ALA A 206 2.01 -4.64 1.37
N ILE A 207 1.35 -3.75 0.62
CA ILE A 207 0.49 -4.10 -0.51
C ILE A 207 1.27 -4.85 -1.59
N GLY A 208 2.43 -4.33 -2.01
CA GLY A 208 3.26 -4.96 -3.04
C GLY A 208 3.73 -6.36 -2.64
N LEU A 209 4.10 -6.56 -1.36
CA LEU A 209 4.41 -7.89 -0.83
C LEU A 209 3.20 -8.82 -0.92
N PHE A 210 2.00 -8.35 -0.54
CA PHE A 210 0.80 -9.19 -0.52
C PHE A 210 0.33 -9.54 -1.94
N GLU A 211 0.45 -8.62 -2.90
CA GLU A 211 0.20 -8.85 -4.32
C GLU A 211 1.14 -9.88 -4.90
N HIS A 212 2.45 -9.71 -4.66
CA HIS A 212 3.48 -10.63 -5.16
C HIS A 212 3.25 -12.07 -4.71
N ASN A 213 2.78 -12.24 -3.47
CA ASN A 213 2.49 -13.56 -2.92
C ASN A 213 1.08 -14.07 -3.29
N GLY A 214 0.28 -13.31 -4.03
CA GLY A 214 -1.06 -13.68 -4.46
C GLY A 214 -2.06 -13.82 -3.31
N TRP A 215 -1.87 -13.07 -2.22
CA TRP A 215 -2.71 -13.17 -1.02
C TRP A 215 -4.01 -12.38 -1.12
N PHE A 216 -4.09 -11.44 -2.04
CA PHE A 216 -5.35 -10.76 -2.32
C PHE A 216 -6.32 -11.71 -3.02
N GLY A 217 -7.41 -12.04 -2.31
CA GLY A 217 -8.55 -12.76 -2.87
C GLY A 217 -9.54 -11.84 -3.60
N ASN A 218 -10.68 -12.41 -3.96
CA ASN A 218 -11.79 -11.67 -4.55
C ASN A 218 -12.42 -10.74 -3.51
N ARG A 219 -12.08 -9.45 -3.58
CA ARG A 219 -12.69 -8.39 -2.75
C ARG A 219 -14.15 -8.19 -3.16
N THR A 220 -15.10 -8.43 -2.25
CA THR A 220 -16.53 -8.32 -2.55
C THR A 220 -17.14 -6.95 -2.21
N SER A 221 -16.52 -6.18 -1.31
CA SER A 221 -16.79 -4.77 -0.92
C SER A 221 -16.08 -4.48 0.41
N GLY A 222 -15.99 -3.21 0.83
CA GLY A 222 -15.44 -2.79 2.14
C GLY A 222 -14.32 -1.74 2.04
N ASP A 223 -13.91 -1.18 3.18
CA ASP A 223 -12.75 -0.26 3.24
C ASP A 223 -11.47 -1.00 2.78
N TRP A 224 -10.66 -0.34 1.94
CA TRP A 224 -9.42 -0.94 1.43
C TRP A 224 -8.43 -1.19 2.55
N LYS A 225 -8.35 -0.26 3.51
CA LYS A 225 -7.46 -0.41 4.66
C LYS A 225 -7.85 -1.62 5.50
N GLU A 226 -9.12 -1.76 5.86
CA GLU A 226 -9.62 -2.92 6.59
C GLU A 226 -9.35 -4.24 5.85
N TYR A 227 -9.46 -4.23 4.52
CA TYR A 227 -9.16 -5.40 3.70
C TYR A 227 -7.67 -5.77 3.76
N VAL A 228 -6.76 -4.81 3.58
CA VAL A 228 -5.31 -5.01 3.68
C VAL A 228 -4.92 -5.48 5.08
N ASP A 229 -5.47 -4.86 6.13
CA ASP A 229 -5.25 -5.27 7.53
C ASP A 229 -5.77 -6.69 7.79
N GLY A 230 -6.90 -7.06 7.19
CA GLY A 230 -7.47 -8.40 7.25
C GLY A 230 -6.58 -9.46 6.59
N VAL A 231 -6.03 -9.17 5.41
CA VAL A 231 -5.07 -10.06 4.73
C VAL A 231 -3.79 -10.18 5.56
N ALA A 232 -3.26 -9.07 6.05
CA ALA A 232 -2.08 -9.08 6.93
C ALA A 232 -2.32 -9.94 8.18
N GLY A 233 -3.50 -9.88 8.78
CA GLY A 233 -3.88 -10.71 9.93
C GLY A 233 -3.88 -12.21 9.63
N GLN A 234 -4.34 -12.62 8.45
CA GLN A 234 -4.34 -14.05 8.04
C GLN A 234 -2.92 -14.62 7.90
N HIS A 235 -1.95 -13.77 7.61
CA HIS A 235 -0.55 -14.15 7.39
C HIS A 235 0.38 -13.78 8.55
N ASN A 236 -0.17 -13.37 9.70
CA ASN A 236 0.60 -12.93 10.88
C ASN A 236 1.56 -11.76 10.56
N LEU A 237 1.09 -10.80 9.76
CA LEU A 237 1.83 -9.64 9.26
C LEU A 237 1.14 -8.31 9.56
N SER A 238 0.19 -8.28 10.51
CA SER A 238 -0.53 -7.04 10.86
C SER A 238 0.39 -5.89 11.32
N HIS A 239 1.60 -6.20 11.78
CA HIS A 239 2.60 -5.17 12.11
C HIS A 239 3.12 -4.43 10.86
N TYR A 240 3.01 -4.98 9.66
CA TYR A 240 3.52 -4.37 8.43
C TYR A 240 2.63 -3.28 7.85
N THR A 241 1.37 -3.16 8.27
CA THR A 241 0.40 -2.27 7.59
C THR A 241 0.35 -0.85 8.14
N SER A 242 1.13 -0.55 9.19
CA SER A 242 1.17 0.78 9.80
C SER A 242 2.51 1.11 10.44
N VAL A 243 2.83 2.40 10.51
CA VAL A 243 4.02 2.93 11.21
C VAL A 243 4.03 2.52 12.69
N THR A 244 2.86 2.51 13.34
CA THR A 244 2.72 2.09 14.73
C THR A 244 3.01 0.60 14.90
N GLY A 245 2.48 -0.23 14.01
CA GLY A 245 2.68 -1.69 14.04
C GLY A 245 4.13 -2.07 13.80
N ILE A 246 4.79 -1.43 12.83
CA ILE A 246 6.14 -1.78 12.41
C ILE A 246 7.23 -1.18 13.31
N LYS A 247 6.83 -0.30 14.23
CA LYS A 247 7.72 0.44 15.12
C LYS A 247 8.74 -0.43 15.87
N PRO A 248 8.42 -1.62 16.42
CA PRO A 248 9.41 -2.46 17.09
C PRO A 248 10.55 -2.91 16.15
N LEU A 249 10.23 -3.28 14.91
CA LEU A 249 11.23 -3.60 13.89
C LEU A 249 12.01 -2.36 13.47
N ALA A 250 11.35 -1.21 13.34
CA ALA A 250 12.03 0.05 13.03
C ALA A 250 13.07 0.42 14.10
N ILE A 251 12.82 0.14 15.38
CA ILE A 251 13.80 0.30 16.46
C ILE A 251 14.96 -0.70 16.27
N ALA A 252 14.66 -1.98 16.07
CA ALA A 252 15.67 -3.03 15.89
C ALA A 252 16.58 -2.76 14.67
N MET A 253 16.03 -2.16 13.60
CA MET A 253 16.77 -1.81 12.39
C MET A 253 17.44 -0.43 12.45
N GLY A 254 17.35 0.28 13.57
CA GLY A 254 17.98 1.58 13.77
C GLY A 254 17.35 2.72 12.98
N CYS A 255 16.08 2.61 12.58
CA CYS A 255 15.33 3.68 11.92
C CYS A 255 14.95 4.80 12.91
N ILE A 256 14.65 4.41 14.14
CA ILE A 256 14.27 5.29 15.24
C ILE A 256 14.96 4.88 16.54
N ASP A 257 15.16 5.83 17.44
CA ASP A 257 15.69 5.52 18.76
C ASP A 257 14.71 4.67 19.56
N ALA A 258 15.26 3.72 20.33
CA ALA A 258 14.47 3.03 21.33
C ALA A 258 13.91 4.08 22.32
N PRO A 259 12.62 4.00 22.69
CA PRO A 259 12.08 4.88 23.70
C PRO A 259 12.91 4.76 24.98
N ILE A 260 13.32 5.91 25.53
CA ILE A 260 14.07 5.95 26.78
C ILE A 260 13.19 5.32 27.86
N ASP A 261 13.64 4.21 28.43
CA ASP A 261 12.99 3.63 29.58
C ASP A 261 13.29 4.50 30.82
N LEU A 262 12.42 5.48 31.07
CA LEU A 262 12.52 6.37 32.23
C LEU A 262 12.39 5.61 33.57
N THR A 263 11.92 4.35 33.56
CA THR A 263 11.85 3.53 34.78
C THR A 263 13.22 3.00 35.23
N VAL A 264 14.22 3.03 34.34
CA VAL A 264 15.62 2.68 34.63
C VAL A 264 16.38 3.87 35.22
N ILE A 265 15.86 5.10 35.09
CA ILE A 265 16.43 6.28 35.75
C ILE A 265 16.11 6.21 37.25
N ARG A 266 16.95 5.51 38.00
CA ARG A 266 16.97 5.59 39.47
C ARG A 266 17.50 6.96 39.88
N THR A 267 16.61 7.91 40.14
CA THR A 267 17.01 9.16 40.79
C THR A 267 17.24 8.88 42.28
N GLU A 268 18.49 8.96 42.74
CA GLU A 268 18.80 8.93 44.19
C GLU A 268 18.36 10.21 44.91
N THR A 269 17.86 11.20 44.17
CA THR A 269 17.38 12.46 44.74
C THR A 269 15.94 12.29 45.22
N LYS A 270 15.75 12.26 46.55
CA LYS A 270 14.41 12.45 47.14
C LYS A 270 13.82 13.74 46.56
N ALA A 271 12.65 13.63 45.93
CA ALA A 271 11.88 14.78 45.49
C ALA A 271 11.69 15.73 46.68
N ALA A 272 12.29 16.92 46.59
CA ALA A 272 11.96 18.02 47.49
C ALA A 272 10.61 18.57 47.02
N PHE A 273 9.54 18.17 47.71
CA PHE A 273 8.28 18.89 47.63
C PHE A 273 8.47 20.23 48.35
N PHE A 274 8.44 21.33 47.58
CA PHE A 274 8.24 22.68 48.08
C PHE A 274 6.77 23.07 47.89
#